data_AF-A0A1Y6CLA3-F1
#
_entry.id   AF-A0A1Y6CLA3-F1
#
_cell.length_a   1.000
_cell.length_b   1.000
_cell.length_c   1.000
_cell.angle_alpha   90.00
_cell.angle_beta   90.00
_cell.angle_gamma   90.00
#
_symmetry.space_group_name_H-M   'P 1'
#
loop_
_entity.id
_entity.type
_entity.pdbx_description
1 polymer ?
#
loop_
_entity_poly.entity_id
_entity_poly.type
_entity_poly.pdbx_seq_one_letter_code
_entity_poly.pdbx_strand_id
1 'polypeptide(L)'
;MSAVNPKFQDFLVETSSNSLKSFTNLQFETTILGVDDLPFYQYLATMVIGSSENKVLLTVHFWSDDASVLTKDPRKILDKSVKLDIFKEYLNIYSSKIKNQLNLQGLDLGISLPFIAPGYQSYFILDTNAYTQQFCWELKRNKTRIGFGCGLAFKETDVLNRIAESETGSEEFHDLEML
;
A
#
# COMPACT_ATOMS: atom_id res chain seq x y z
N MET A 1 7.40 -18.29 -16.11
CA MET A 1 6.48 -17.32 -15.48
C MET A 1 5.89 -18.01 -14.26
N SER A 2 6.27 -17.60 -13.04
CA SER A 2 5.60 -18.16 -11.85
C SER A 2 4.17 -17.67 -11.82
N ALA A 3 3.23 -18.54 -11.46
CA ALA A 3 1.85 -18.13 -11.25
C ALA A 3 1.81 -16.95 -10.25
N VAL A 4 1.03 -15.93 -10.58
CA VAL A 4 0.67 -14.84 -9.66
C VAL A 4 0.10 -15.51 -8.40
N ASN A 5 0.55 -15.13 -7.21
CA ASN A 5 -0.02 -15.64 -5.96
C ASN A 5 -1.25 -14.78 -5.60
N PRO A 6 -2.49 -15.21 -5.91
CA PRO A 6 -3.69 -14.41 -5.71
C PRO A 6 -3.92 -14.07 -4.23
N LYS A 7 -3.52 -14.96 -3.32
CA LYS A 7 -3.71 -14.77 -1.89
C LYS A 7 -2.80 -13.66 -1.32
N PHE A 8 -1.62 -13.44 -1.90
CA PHE A 8 -0.80 -12.30 -1.52
C PHE A 8 -1.41 -10.97 -2.00
N GLN A 9 -2.07 -10.96 -3.17
CA GLN A 9 -2.84 -9.81 -3.62
C GLN A 9 -3.99 -9.50 -2.65
N ASP A 10 -4.71 -10.52 -2.20
CA ASP A 10 -5.79 -10.38 -1.21
C ASP A 10 -5.27 -9.77 0.09
N PHE A 11 -4.13 -10.24 0.59
CA PHE A 11 -3.47 -9.66 1.76
C PHE A 11 -3.14 -8.16 1.58
N LEU A 12 -2.57 -7.77 0.44
CA LEU A 12 -2.23 -6.37 0.15
C LEU A 12 -3.49 -5.49 0.10
N VAL A 13 -4.53 -5.98 -0.56
CA VAL A 13 -5.83 -5.33 -0.69
C VAL A 13 -6.47 -5.14 0.67
N GLU A 14 -6.56 -6.20 1.46
CA GLU A 14 -7.14 -6.15 2.81
C GLU A 14 -6.34 -5.19 3.70
N THR A 15 -5.01 -5.29 3.68
CA THR A 15 -4.14 -4.41 4.48
C THR A 15 -4.33 -2.95 4.10
N SER A 16 -4.45 -2.62 2.81
CA SER A 16 -4.68 -1.25 2.35
C SER A 16 -6.06 -0.72 2.78
N SER A 17 -7.11 -1.54 2.68
CA SER A 17 -8.47 -1.23 3.09
C SER A 17 -8.58 -1.01 4.59
N ASN A 18 -8.03 -1.94 5.39
CA ASN A 18 -7.98 -1.84 6.84
C ASN A 18 -7.16 -0.62 7.29
N SER A 19 -6.06 -0.30 6.59
CA SER A 19 -5.27 0.90 6.89
C SER A 19 -6.03 2.19 6.62
N LEU A 20 -6.74 2.30 5.49
CA LEU A 20 -7.60 3.46 5.24
C LEU A 20 -8.74 3.55 6.25
N LYS A 21 -9.36 2.42 6.60
CA LYS A 21 -10.42 2.38 7.61
C LYS A 21 -9.92 2.84 8.98
N SER A 22 -8.75 2.36 9.44
CA SER A 22 -8.16 2.85 10.69
C SER A 22 -7.80 4.34 10.64
N PHE A 23 -7.30 4.82 9.50
CA PHE A 23 -6.86 6.20 9.35
C PHE A 23 -8.03 7.20 9.26
N THR A 24 -9.12 6.81 8.59
CA THR A 24 -10.23 7.71 8.22
C THR A 24 -11.55 7.39 8.91
N ASN A 25 -11.71 6.20 9.48
CA ASN A 25 -12.98 5.59 9.90
C ASN A 25 -14.00 5.44 8.74
N LEU A 26 -13.52 5.36 7.48
CA LEU A 26 -14.35 5.17 6.29
C LEU A 26 -14.10 3.80 5.67
N GLN A 27 -15.14 3.25 5.05
CA GLN A 27 -15.06 2.03 4.26
C GLN A 27 -15.00 2.38 2.77
N PHE A 28 -14.10 1.72 2.05
CA PHE A 28 -13.91 1.87 0.62
C PHE A 28 -14.26 0.57 -0.10
N GLU A 29 -14.75 0.68 -1.33
CA GLU A 29 -14.97 -0.44 -2.24
C GLU A 29 -13.67 -0.73 -2.99
N THR A 30 -13.31 -2.01 -3.11
CA THR A 30 -12.11 -2.44 -3.82
C THR A 30 -12.42 -2.77 -5.27
N THR A 31 -11.56 -2.35 -6.19
CA THR A 31 -11.52 -2.84 -7.57
C THR A 31 -10.11 -3.31 -7.90
N ILE A 32 -9.96 -4.54 -8.38
CA ILE A 32 -8.69 -5.06 -8.89
C ILE A 32 -8.48 -4.53 -10.30
N LEU A 33 -7.26 -4.06 -10.61
CA LEU A 33 -6.92 -3.44 -11.89
C LEU A 33 -5.77 -4.18 -12.56
N GLY A 34 -5.70 -4.11 -13.90
CA GLY A 34 -4.45 -4.41 -14.61
C GLY A 34 -3.39 -3.35 -14.30
N VAL A 35 -2.11 -3.71 -14.47
CA VAL A 35 -0.99 -2.79 -14.21
C VAL A 35 -1.06 -1.53 -15.10
N ASP A 36 -1.59 -1.70 -16.31
CA ASP A 36 -1.75 -0.62 -17.30
C ASP A 36 -3.06 0.19 -17.11
N ASP A 37 -3.93 -0.19 -16.18
CA ASP A 37 -5.28 0.38 -16.02
C ASP A 37 -5.40 1.41 -14.89
N LEU A 38 -4.30 1.75 -14.20
CA LEU A 38 -4.32 2.77 -13.16
C LEU A 38 -4.62 4.15 -13.76
N PRO A 39 -5.67 4.85 -13.28
CA PRO A 39 -6.00 6.17 -13.80
C PRO A 39 -4.92 7.20 -13.44
N PHE A 40 -4.96 8.37 -14.06
CA PHE A 40 -4.09 9.48 -13.70
C PHE A 40 -4.30 9.90 -12.23
N TYR A 41 -3.22 10.19 -11.52
CA TYR A 41 -3.25 10.76 -10.16
C TYR A 41 -2.28 11.94 -10.06
N GLN A 42 -2.53 12.84 -9.11
CA GLN A 42 -1.72 14.05 -8.95
C GLN A 42 -0.46 13.83 -8.13
N TYR A 43 -0.45 12.83 -7.25
CA TYR A 43 0.67 12.50 -6.40
C TYR A 43 0.92 11.00 -6.41
N LEU A 44 2.20 10.62 -6.49
CA LEU A 44 2.69 9.27 -6.27
C LEU A 44 3.50 9.26 -4.99
N ALA A 45 3.10 8.44 -4.03
CA ALA A 45 3.87 8.14 -2.83
C ALA A 45 4.48 6.74 -2.98
N THR A 46 5.76 6.60 -2.69
CA THR A 46 6.51 5.36 -2.90
C THR A 46 7.37 5.02 -1.68
N MET A 47 7.42 3.73 -1.34
CA MET A 47 8.25 3.20 -0.29
C MET A 47 8.78 1.82 -0.65
N VAL A 48 10.02 1.53 -0.24
CA VAL A 48 10.63 0.21 -0.42
C VAL A 48 10.68 -0.48 0.94
N ILE A 49 10.18 -1.71 1.00
CA ILE A 49 10.37 -2.64 2.11
C ILE A 49 11.33 -3.71 1.59
N GLY A 50 12.46 -3.92 2.25
CA GLY A 50 13.42 -4.89 1.71
C GLY A 50 14.68 -5.11 2.49
N SER A 51 15.46 -6.06 1.99
CA SER A 51 16.82 -6.41 2.37
C SER A 51 17.70 -6.46 1.10
N SER A 52 18.91 -7.00 1.21
CA SER A 52 19.78 -7.22 0.05
C SER A 52 19.19 -8.20 -0.97
N GLU A 53 18.35 -9.14 -0.53
CA GLU A 53 17.85 -10.25 -1.36
C GLU A 53 16.36 -10.18 -1.68
N ASN A 54 15.58 -9.44 -0.89
CA ASN A 54 14.13 -9.37 -1.02
C ASN A 54 13.68 -7.90 -1.06
N LYS A 55 12.80 -7.55 -2.00
CA LYS A 55 12.30 -6.18 -2.18
C LYS A 55 10.82 -6.17 -2.50
N VAL A 56 10.11 -5.28 -1.84
CA VAL A 56 8.71 -4.92 -2.07
C VAL A 56 8.68 -3.43 -2.33
N LEU A 57 8.26 -3.04 -3.53
CA LEU A 57 7.98 -1.65 -3.88
C LEU A 57 6.50 -1.39 -3.66
N LEU A 58 6.17 -0.52 -2.71
CA LEU A 58 4.82 -0.06 -2.48
C LEU A 58 4.63 1.32 -3.10
N THR A 59 3.57 1.46 -3.86
CA THR A 59 3.16 2.72 -4.49
C THR A 59 1.71 3.00 -4.15
N VAL A 60 1.43 4.24 -3.77
CA VAL A 60 0.08 4.74 -3.51
C VAL A 60 -0.11 6.02 -4.29
N HIS A 61 -1.20 6.10 -5.03
CA HIS A 61 -1.51 7.18 -5.92
C HIS A 61 -2.71 7.97 -5.37
N PHE A 62 -2.53 9.29 -5.26
CA PHE A 62 -3.50 10.19 -4.67
C PHE A 62 -3.85 11.35 -5.61
N TRP A 63 -5.10 11.76 -5.58
CA TRP A 63 -5.54 13.09 -5.96
C TRP A 63 -5.27 14.09 -4.82
N SER A 64 -5.16 15.37 -5.16
CA SER A 64 -5.02 16.46 -4.17
C SER A 64 -6.10 16.43 -3.10
N ASP A 65 -7.32 16.06 -3.50
CA ASP A 65 -8.49 16.09 -2.63
C ASP A 65 -8.60 14.83 -1.75
N ASP A 66 -7.83 13.78 -2.05
CA ASP A 66 -7.80 12.60 -1.18
C ASP A 66 -7.21 12.93 0.18
N ALA A 67 -6.30 13.90 0.27
CA ALA A 67 -5.72 14.34 1.53
C ALA A 67 -6.79 14.82 2.53
N SER A 68 -7.82 15.53 2.08
CA SER A 68 -8.88 15.97 2.99
C SER A 68 -9.71 14.79 3.50
N VAL A 69 -9.94 13.78 2.66
CA VAL A 69 -10.64 12.54 3.05
C VAL A 69 -9.80 11.69 4.00
N LEU A 70 -8.48 11.73 3.85
CA LEU A 70 -7.55 11.11 4.78
C LEU A 70 -7.52 11.84 6.13
N THR A 71 -7.88 13.12 6.19
CA THR A 71 -8.16 13.77 7.46
C THR A 71 -9.56 13.41 7.96
N LYS A 72 -9.73 13.36 9.28
CA LYS A 72 -11.06 13.25 9.90
C LYS A 72 -11.98 14.46 9.63
N ASP A 73 -11.55 15.43 8.81
CA ASP A 73 -12.31 16.59 8.37
C ASP A 73 -12.24 16.78 6.83
N PRO A 74 -13.12 16.09 6.06
CA PRO A 74 -13.11 16.13 4.60
C PRO A 74 -13.43 17.50 3.98
N ARG A 75 -13.91 18.47 4.78
CA ARG A 75 -14.23 19.83 4.32
C ARG A 75 -13.06 20.80 4.45
N LYS A 76 -11.97 20.38 5.09
CA LYS A 76 -10.82 21.23 5.34
C LYS A 76 -10.02 21.45 4.05
N ILE A 77 -9.81 22.72 3.71
CA ILE A 77 -8.84 23.10 2.68
C ILE A 77 -7.46 22.96 3.31
N LEU A 78 -6.61 22.12 2.72
CA LEU A 78 -5.28 21.83 3.21
C LEU A 78 -4.22 22.48 2.32
N ASP A 79 -3.22 23.07 2.95
CA ASP A 79 -2.02 23.54 2.27
C ASP A 79 -1.24 22.36 1.68
N LYS A 80 -0.47 22.62 0.62
CA LYS A 80 0.28 21.58 -0.10
C LYS A 80 1.21 20.79 0.82
N SER A 81 1.94 21.44 1.73
CA SER A 81 2.84 20.77 2.68
C SER A 81 2.08 19.78 3.57
N VAL A 82 0.95 20.20 4.13
CA VAL A 82 0.10 19.38 4.99
C VAL A 82 -0.43 18.16 4.25
N LYS A 83 -0.86 18.33 2.99
CA LYS A 83 -1.31 17.21 2.14
C LYS A 83 -0.20 16.17 1.97
N LEU A 84 1.01 16.63 1.65
CA LEU A 84 2.16 15.76 1.46
C LEU A 84 2.51 15.01 2.75
N ASP A 85 2.43 15.67 3.91
CA ASP A 85 2.73 15.02 5.19
C ASP A 85 1.68 13.95 5.55
N ILE A 86 0.39 14.21 5.26
CA ILE A 86 -0.67 13.20 5.41
C ILE A 86 -0.42 11.98 4.52
N PHE A 87 -0.04 12.18 3.26
CA PHE A 87 0.27 11.07 2.35
C PHE A 87 1.47 10.25 2.84
N LYS A 88 2.52 10.91 3.38
CA LYS A 88 3.67 10.22 3.98
C LYS A 88 3.26 9.42 5.21
N GLU A 89 2.44 10.01 6.07
CA GLU A 89 1.96 9.37 7.29
C GLU A 89 1.14 8.12 6.99
N TYR A 90 0.19 8.23 6.06
CA TYR A 90 -0.57 7.08 5.59
C TYR A 90 0.35 5.98 5.02
N LEU A 91 1.29 6.37 4.14
CA LEU A 91 2.22 5.42 3.53
C LEU A 91 3.08 4.72 4.59
N ASN A 92 3.56 5.43 5.61
CA ASN A 92 4.32 4.85 6.73
C ASN A 92 3.50 3.81 7.51
N ILE A 93 2.23 4.08 7.77
CA ILE A 93 1.35 3.15 8.49
C ILE A 93 1.08 1.90 7.64
N TYR A 94 0.70 2.10 6.38
CA TYR A 94 0.40 1.03 5.45
C TYR A 94 1.60 0.09 5.24
N SER A 95 2.78 0.68 4.98
CA SER A 95 4.00 -0.07 4.75
C SER A 95 4.53 -0.76 6.00
N SER A 96 4.38 -0.15 7.18
CA SER A 96 4.77 -0.78 8.46
C SER A 96 3.94 -2.03 8.75
N LYS A 97 2.63 -2.01 8.43
CA LYS A 97 1.77 -3.20 8.56
C LYS A 97 2.23 -4.32 7.64
N ILE A 98 2.53 -4.01 6.38
CA ILE A 98 3.05 -5.00 5.42
C ILE A 98 4.40 -5.55 5.89
N LYS A 99 5.33 -4.68 6.30
CA LYS A 99 6.63 -5.08 6.84
C LYS A 99 6.47 -6.03 8.02
N ASN A 100 5.65 -5.68 9.00
CA ASN A 100 5.48 -6.50 10.19
C ASN A 100 4.97 -7.90 9.85
N GLN A 101 4.00 -7.99 8.92
CA GLN A 101 3.50 -9.29 8.45
C GLN A 101 4.56 -10.09 7.71
N LEU A 102 5.35 -9.45 6.84
CA LEU A 102 6.49 -10.11 6.17
C LEU A 102 7.53 -10.61 7.18
N ASN A 103 7.82 -9.82 8.22
CA ASN A 103 8.75 -10.20 9.28
C ASN A 103 8.24 -11.38 10.12
N LEU A 104 6.94 -11.45 10.42
CA LEU A 104 6.32 -12.61 11.09
C LEU A 104 6.49 -13.91 10.28
N GLN A 105 6.66 -13.81 8.96
CA GLN A 105 6.91 -14.95 8.07
C GLN A 105 8.39 -15.26 7.87
N GLY A 106 9.26 -14.66 8.69
CA GLY A 106 10.70 -14.92 8.75
C GLY A 106 11.56 -14.05 7.83
N LEU A 107 11.01 -12.99 7.23
CA LEU A 107 11.78 -12.06 6.41
C LEU A 107 12.31 -10.91 7.27
N ASP A 108 13.61 -10.81 7.52
CA ASP A 108 14.16 -9.63 8.19
C ASP A 108 14.27 -8.44 7.21
N LEU A 109 13.23 -7.60 7.16
CA LEU A 109 13.14 -6.49 6.22
C LEU A 109 13.28 -5.11 6.88
N GLY A 110 14.06 -4.25 6.22
CA GLY A 110 14.09 -2.81 6.46
C GLY A 110 12.96 -2.08 5.72
N ILE A 111 12.80 -0.80 6.03
CA ILE A 111 11.86 0.09 5.34
C ILE A 111 12.55 1.41 4.99
N SER A 112 12.33 1.91 3.78
CA SER A 112 12.86 3.20 3.34
C SER A 112 12.03 4.35 3.89
N LEU A 113 12.55 5.58 3.75
CA LEU A 113 11.73 6.78 3.90
C LEU A 113 10.72 6.90 2.75
N PRO A 114 9.55 7.52 2.99
CA PRO A 114 8.57 7.76 1.93
C PRO A 114 9.06 8.83 0.96
N PHE A 115 8.95 8.54 -0.32
CA PHE A 115 9.18 9.50 -1.40
C PHE A 115 7.84 9.92 -1.98
N ILE A 116 7.62 11.23 -2.19
CA ILE A 116 6.41 11.74 -2.86
C ILE A 116 6.78 12.61 -4.05
N ALA A 117 6.23 12.26 -5.22
CA ALA A 117 6.39 12.99 -6.47
C ALA A 117 5.04 13.56 -6.94
N PRO A 118 4.98 14.84 -7.35
CA PRO A 118 3.82 15.39 -8.05
C PRO A 118 3.81 15.03 -9.54
N GLY A 119 2.61 14.91 -10.12
CA GLY A 119 2.37 14.90 -11.57
C GLY A 119 2.78 13.63 -12.31
N TYR A 120 2.19 12.49 -11.96
CA TYR A 120 2.56 11.20 -12.56
C TYR A 120 1.37 10.51 -13.23
N GLN A 121 1.47 10.35 -14.55
CA GLN A 121 0.41 9.76 -15.38
C GLN A 121 0.56 8.25 -15.59
N SER A 122 1.74 7.67 -15.38
CA SER A 122 1.98 6.29 -15.82
C SER A 122 3.35 5.70 -15.49
N TYR A 123 4.24 6.42 -14.81
CA TYR A 123 5.49 5.82 -14.36
C TYR A 123 5.25 5.10 -13.04
N PHE A 124 4.78 3.85 -13.14
CA PHE A 124 5.40 2.85 -12.31
C PHE A 124 6.90 2.96 -12.54
N ILE A 125 7.68 3.35 -11.53
CA ILE A 125 9.12 3.06 -11.52
C ILE A 125 9.25 1.56 -11.26
N LEU A 126 8.67 0.76 -12.15
CA LEU A 126 8.94 -0.65 -12.25
C LEU A 126 9.86 -0.74 -13.44
N ASP A 127 11.16 -0.86 -13.17
CA ASP A 127 11.94 -1.73 -14.04
C ASP A 127 11.23 -3.09 -13.98
N THR A 128 10.35 -3.35 -14.94
CA THR A 128 9.46 -4.51 -14.95
C THR A 128 10.23 -5.83 -14.96
N ASN A 129 11.53 -5.78 -15.27
CA ASN A 129 12.43 -6.92 -15.21
C ASN A 129 12.97 -7.19 -13.79
N ALA A 130 12.92 -6.20 -12.89
CA ALA A 130 13.42 -6.34 -11.52
C ALA A 130 12.43 -7.05 -10.59
N TYR A 131 11.15 -7.15 -10.98
CA TYR A 131 10.07 -7.66 -10.13
C TYR A 131 9.41 -8.89 -10.77
N THR A 132 9.31 -9.96 -9.99
CA THR A 132 8.73 -11.25 -10.42
C THR A 132 7.21 -11.24 -10.41
N GLN A 133 6.58 -10.40 -9.60
CA GLN A 133 5.12 -10.23 -9.53
C GLN A 133 4.74 -8.77 -9.33
N GLN A 134 3.60 -8.38 -9.88
CA GLN A 134 3.08 -7.01 -9.81
C GLN A 134 1.57 -7.04 -9.58
N PHE A 135 1.08 -6.14 -8.73
CA PHE A 135 -0.31 -6.05 -8.34
C PHE A 135 -0.79 -4.62 -8.39
N CYS A 136 -2.01 -4.40 -8.87
CA CYS A 136 -2.65 -3.10 -8.93
C CYS A 136 -4.10 -3.21 -8.47
N TRP A 137 -4.55 -2.23 -7.69
CA TRP A 137 -5.93 -2.13 -7.25
C TRP A 137 -6.28 -0.68 -6.91
N GLU A 138 -7.56 -0.41 -6.80
CA GLU A 138 -8.10 0.89 -6.40
C GLU A 138 -9.07 0.71 -5.24
N LEU A 139 -9.02 1.66 -4.30
CA LEU A 139 -10.02 1.83 -3.25
C LEU A 139 -10.85 3.08 -3.54
N LYS A 140 -12.16 2.88 -3.72
CA LYS A 140 -13.09 3.93 -4.14
C LYS A 140 -14.18 4.17 -3.11
N ARG A 141 -14.51 5.43 -2.89
CA ARG A 141 -15.67 5.85 -2.10
C ARG A 141 -16.23 7.15 -2.65
N ASN A 142 -17.48 7.14 -3.11
CA ASN A 142 -18.11 8.29 -3.75
C ASN A 142 -17.23 8.84 -4.91
N LYS A 143 -16.66 10.04 -4.74
CA LYS A 143 -15.76 10.69 -5.71
C LYS A 143 -14.27 10.48 -5.40
N THR A 144 -13.94 9.92 -4.24
CA THR A 144 -12.57 9.64 -3.79
C THR A 144 -12.09 8.32 -4.38
N ARG A 145 -10.88 8.32 -4.91
CA ARG A 145 -10.26 7.16 -5.57
C ARG A 145 -8.78 7.16 -5.20
N ILE A 146 -8.31 6.13 -4.51
CA ILE A 146 -6.91 5.97 -4.13
C ILE A 146 -6.39 4.73 -4.85
N GLY A 147 -5.37 4.92 -5.68
CA GLY A 147 -4.74 3.84 -6.46
C GLY A 147 -3.59 3.22 -5.69
N PHE A 148 -3.38 1.93 -5.87
CA PHE A 148 -2.31 1.18 -5.22
C PHE A 148 -1.59 0.32 -6.25
N GLY A 149 -0.28 0.23 -6.07
CA GLY A 149 0.59 -0.62 -6.86
C GLY A 149 1.63 -1.29 -5.98
N CYS A 150 1.93 -2.55 -6.27
CA CYS A 150 2.94 -3.32 -5.54
C CYS A 150 3.80 -4.13 -6.52
N GLY A 151 5.12 -3.98 -6.43
CA GLY A 151 6.10 -4.79 -7.16
C GLY A 151 6.89 -5.68 -6.19
N LEU A 152 6.97 -6.98 -6.47
CA LEU A 152 7.68 -7.96 -5.63
C LEU A 152 8.91 -8.52 -6.33
N ALA A 153 10.01 -8.57 -5.61
CA ALA A 153 11.24 -9.21 -6.04
C ALA A 153 11.80 -10.01 -4.86
N PHE A 154 11.45 -11.30 -4.79
CA PHE A 154 11.94 -12.22 -3.77
C PHE A 154 12.85 -13.26 -4.39
N LYS A 155 13.92 -13.61 -3.66
CA LYS A 155 14.79 -14.73 -4.01
C LYS A 155 14.12 -16.08 -3.72
N GLU A 156 13.28 -16.14 -2.67
CA GLU A 156 12.54 -17.33 -2.25
C GLU A 156 11.02 -17.10 -2.36
N THR A 157 10.35 -17.84 -3.25
CA THR A 157 8.91 -17.68 -3.51
C THR A 157 8.02 -18.31 -2.43
N ASP A 158 8.56 -19.24 -1.64
CA ASP A 158 7.79 -20.02 -0.65
C ASP A 158 7.24 -19.14 0.49
N VAL A 159 7.86 -17.98 0.74
CA VAL A 159 7.39 -17.06 1.78
C VAL A 159 6.05 -16.42 1.42
N LEU A 160 5.82 -16.14 0.13
CA LEU A 160 4.53 -15.60 -0.34
C LEU A 160 3.40 -16.63 -0.12
N ASN A 161 3.72 -17.92 -0.21
CA ASN A 161 2.77 -19.00 0.07
C ASN A 161 2.45 -19.11 1.56
N ARG A 162 3.42 -18.85 2.46
CA ARG A 162 3.18 -18.83 3.90
C ARG A 162 2.26 -17.69 4.34
N ILE A 163 2.45 -16.48 3.78
CA ILE A 163 1.56 -15.32 4.03
C ILE A 163 0.12 -15.62 3.59
N ALA A 164 -0.01 -16.37 2.51
CA ALA A 164 -1.25 -16.81 1.93
C ALA A 164 -1.94 -17.95 2.72
N GLU A 165 -1.22 -18.60 3.64
CA GLU A 165 -1.71 -19.70 4.48
C GLU A 165 -1.88 -19.31 5.94
N SER A 166 -1.22 -18.24 6.39
CA SER A 166 -1.56 -17.63 7.67
C SER A 166 -2.97 -17.06 7.55
N GLU A 167 -3.91 -17.61 8.33
CA GLU A 167 -5.22 -17.00 8.53
C GLU A 167 -4.98 -15.52 8.80
N THR A 168 -5.53 -14.67 7.92
CA THR A 168 -5.56 -13.22 8.11
C THR A 168 -6.09 -12.98 9.51
N GLY A 169 -5.19 -12.58 10.42
CA GLY A 169 -5.44 -12.54 11.86
C GLY A 169 -6.60 -11.62 12.21
N SER A 170 -7.80 -12.18 12.13
CA SER A 170 -8.99 -11.76 12.84
C SER A 170 -8.84 -12.23 14.29
N GLU A 171 -7.85 -11.69 15.01
CA GLU A 171 -7.78 -11.80 16.47
C GLU A 171 -6.83 -10.72 17.02
N GLU A 172 -7.42 -9.83 17.82
CA GLU A 172 -6.79 -9.00 18.86
C GLU A 172 -5.92 -7.79 18.47
N PHE A 173 -6.60 -6.66 18.19
CA PHE A 173 -6.11 -5.32 18.58
C PHE A 173 -6.90 -4.80 19.78
N HIS A 174 -7.09 -5.62 20.83
CA HIS A 174 -7.80 -5.19 22.03
C HIS A 174 -6.92 -4.62 23.15
N ASP A 175 -5.59 -4.73 23.09
CA ASP A 175 -4.72 -4.39 24.24
C ASP A 175 -3.57 -3.41 23.94
N LEU A 176 -3.85 -2.26 23.31
CA LEU A 176 -2.90 -1.13 23.30
C LEU A 176 -3.52 0.24 23.69
N GLU A 177 -4.70 0.26 24.30
CA GLU A 177 -5.27 1.48 24.94
C GLU A 177 -4.96 1.58 26.45
N MET A 178 -3.90 0.94 26.95
CA MET A 178 -3.43 1.18 28.32
C MET A 178 -1.90 1.25 28.41
N LEU A 179 -1.30 2.35 27.94
CA LEU A 179 -0.07 2.93 28.50
C LEU A 179 -0.07 4.46 28.29
#